data_AF-A0A7S0GQI9-F1
#
_entry.id   AF-A0A7S0GQI9-F1
#
_cell.length_a   1.000
_cell.length_b   1.000
_cell.length_c   1.000
_cell.angle_alpha   90.00
_cell.angle_beta   90.00
_cell.angle_gamma   90.00
#
_symmetry.space_group_name_H-M   'P 1'
#
loop_
_entity.id
_entity.type
_entity.pdbx_description
1 polymer ?
#
loop_
_entity_poly.entity_id
_entity_poly.type
_entity_poly.pdbx_seq_one_letter_code
_entity_poly.pdbx_strand_id
1 'polypeptide(L)'
;GAMTLTAGNTSAANAAGGSLSITAGSSTTSGGVGGGVTIDAGAAVSGVENGNVTIGASDASAVTIGRTADDARILMNGLAEAYTFKVGRQDYSGVQNKHLKFDSENFTIPDLYPGSVYILDVYTPGSALGDIVQASFSKSLGNAYITAQVNVDDYVRVAVHNPGYNTVVEQLEQGTFVITCASYAASPYAARFAVSAPS
;
A
#
# COMPACT_ATOMS: atom_id res chain seq x y z
N GLY A 1 5.66 26.33 29.89
CA GLY A 1 5.81 25.41 31.02
C GLY A 1 5.38 24.03 30.56
N ALA A 2 6.02 22.97 31.05
CA ALA A 2 5.65 21.59 30.71
C ALA A 2 4.72 21.02 31.79
N MET A 3 3.77 20.20 31.37
CA MET A 3 2.98 19.34 32.24
C MET A 3 3.29 17.90 31.90
N THR A 4 3.58 17.06 32.89
CA THR A 4 3.87 15.64 32.72
C THR A 4 2.92 14.83 33.58
N LEU A 5 2.17 13.91 32.95
CA LEU A 5 1.38 12.91 33.64
C LEU A 5 2.08 11.55 33.43
N THR A 6 2.38 10.87 34.52
CA THR A 6 3.06 9.57 34.49
C THR A 6 2.28 8.59 35.35
N ALA A 7 1.88 7.45 34.76
CA ALA A 7 1.42 6.32 35.54
C ALA A 7 2.65 5.51 36.01
N GLY A 8 2.67 5.10 37.28
CA GLY A 8 3.88 4.59 37.95
C GLY A 8 4.59 3.45 37.21
N ASN A 9 5.92 3.48 37.21
CA ASN A 9 6.77 2.40 36.67
C ASN A 9 7.08 1.37 37.76
N THR A 10 7.06 0.08 37.43
CA THR A 10 7.43 -1.01 38.34
C THR A 10 8.60 -1.80 37.76
N SER A 11 9.60 -2.07 38.60
CA SER A 11 10.78 -2.88 38.25
C SER A 11 10.71 -4.31 38.81
N ALA A 12 9.63 -4.65 39.53
CA ALA A 12 9.43 -5.98 40.07
C ALA A 12 8.99 -6.96 38.96
N ALA A 13 9.61 -8.14 38.92
CA ALA A 13 9.24 -9.18 37.97
C ALA A 13 7.75 -9.54 38.09
N ASN A 14 7.05 -9.59 36.96
CA ASN A 14 5.62 -9.89 36.85
C ASN A 14 4.66 -8.87 37.51
N ALA A 15 5.14 -7.70 37.93
CA ALA A 15 4.26 -6.64 38.42
C ALA A 15 3.60 -5.90 37.25
N ALA A 16 2.29 -5.65 37.36
CA ALA A 16 1.59 -4.79 36.42
C ALA A 16 2.08 -3.33 36.60
N GLY A 17 2.44 -2.67 35.49
CA GLY A 17 2.74 -1.24 35.48
C GLY A 17 1.50 -0.38 35.78
N GLY A 18 1.72 0.90 36.05
CA GLY A 18 0.64 1.86 36.20
C GLY A 18 -0.12 2.08 34.89
N SER A 19 -1.41 2.38 34.99
CA SER A 19 -2.25 2.74 33.85
C SER A 19 -2.69 4.21 33.91
N LEU A 20 -2.82 4.83 32.74
CA LEU A 20 -3.50 6.11 32.56
C LEU A 20 -4.70 5.87 31.64
N SER A 21 -5.90 6.21 32.10
CA SER A 21 -7.12 6.10 31.31
C SER A 21 -7.78 7.48 31.18
N ILE A 22 -8.17 7.83 29.95
CA ILE A 22 -8.90 9.06 29.63
C ILE A 22 -10.19 8.64 28.92
N THR A 23 -11.32 8.88 29.57
CA THR A 23 -12.64 8.56 29.03
C THR A 23 -13.43 9.85 28.82
N ALA A 24 -13.83 10.13 27.59
CA ALA A 24 -14.76 11.23 27.33
C ALA A 24 -16.15 10.92 27.88
N GLY A 25 -16.92 11.94 28.23
CA GLY A 25 -18.30 11.77 28.69
C GLY A 25 -19.19 11.10 27.63
N SER A 26 -20.21 10.36 28.05
CA SER A 26 -21.18 9.71 27.14
C SER A 26 -22.59 10.27 27.34
N SER A 27 -23.40 10.30 26.29
CA SER A 27 -24.84 10.51 26.40
C SER A 27 -25.59 9.22 26.09
N THR A 28 -26.61 8.90 26.89
CA THR A 28 -27.52 7.77 26.67
C THR A 28 -28.88 8.20 26.10
N THR A 29 -29.06 9.50 25.82
CA THR A 29 -30.30 10.02 25.23
C THR A 29 -30.33 9.81 23.73
N SER A 30 -31.50 9.51 23.18
CA SER A 30 -31.70 9.43 21.74
C SER A 30 -31.39 10.80 21.10
N GLY A 31 -30.41 10.84 20.18
CA GLY A 31 -29.92 12.08 19.56
C GLY A 31 -28.91 12.86 20.40
N GLY A 32 -28.53 12.37 21.59
CA GLY A 32 -27.44 12.94 22.36
C GLY A 32 -26.08 12.68 21.71
N VAL A 33 -25.20 13.68 21.73
CA VAL A 33 -23.82 13.56 21.25
C VAL A 33 -22.93 13.22 22.45
N GLY A 34 -22.03 12.25 22.30
CA GLY A 34 -20.99 11.97 23.30
C GLY A 34 -19.99 13.13 23.41
N GLY A 35 -19.19 13.11 24.47
CA GLY A 35 -17.99 13.95 24.59
C GLY A 35 -16.86 13.43 23.69
N GLY A 36 -15.81 14.23 23.55
CA GLY A 36 -14.60 13.87 22.79
C GLY A 36 -13.33 14.10 23.58
N VAL A 37 -12.26 13.43 23.16
CA VAL A 37 -10.88 13.79 23.50
C VAL A 37 -10.22 14.28 22.22
N THR A 38 -9.67 15.48 22.25
CA THR A 38 -8.89 16.04 21.14
C THR A 38 -7.42 16.12 21.57
N ILE A 39 -6.54 15.56 20.75
CA ILE A 39 -5.09 15.66 20.92
C ILE A 39 -4.58 16.47 19.73
N ASP A 40 -4.03 17.64 20.00
CA ASP A 40 -3.40 18.52 19.03
C ASP A 40 -1.94 18.71 19.46
N ALA A 41 -1.00 18.40 18.58
CA ALA A 41 0.41 18.50 18.88
C ALA A 41 0.94 19.95 18.80
N GLY A 42 0.10 20.90 18.40
CA GLY A 42 0.42 22.32 18.25
C GLY A 42 1.22 22.60 16.98
N ALA A 43 1.14 23.82 16.45
CA ALA A 43 1.83 24.22 15.22
C ALA A 43 2.94 25.26 15.49
N ALA A 44 4.03 25.22 14.73
CA ALA A 44 5.01 26.31 14.69
C ALA A 44 4.39 27.47 13.92
N VAL A 45 4.69 28.68 14.38
CA VAL A 45 4.32 29.91 13.66
C VAL A 45 5.22 30.13 12.42
N SER A 46 6.34 29.39 12.26
CA SER A 46 7.21 29.49 11.09
C SER A 46 8.13 28.28 10.90
N GLY A 47 8.05 27.66 9.71
CA GLY A 47 9.15 27.03 8.96
C GLY A 47 9.82 25.77 9.50
N VAL A 48 9.61 25.41 10.77
CA VAL A 48 10.13 24.18 11.37
C VAL A 48 8.93 23.27 11.62
N GLU A 49 8.98 22.03 11.17
CA GLU A 49 7.95 21.03 11.51
C GLU A 49 7.69 21.07 13.02
N ASN A 50 6.43 21.23 13.41
CA ASN A 50 6.09 21.37 14.81
C ASN A 50 4.82 20.60 15.13
N GLY A 51 4.91 19.92 16.27
CA GLY A 51 3.86 19.10 16.85
C GLY A 51 3.85 17.69 16.31
N ASN A 52 4.40 16.74 17.07
CA ASN A 52 4.21 15.32 16.85
C ASN A 52 3.34 14.70 17.94
N VAL A 53 2.48 13.75 17.54
CA VAL A 53 1.89 12.80 18.48
C VAL A 53 2.61 11.47 18.28
N THR A 54 3.50 11.14 19.22
CA THR A 54 4.21 9.86 19.21
C THR A 54 3.54 8.89 20.15
N ILE A 55 3.16 7.71 19.64
CA ILE A 55 2.49 6.67 20.42
C ILE A 55 3.34 5.42 20.38
N GLY A 56 3.80 4.96 21.54
CA GLY A 56 4.43 3.64 21.65
C GLY A 56 5.78 3.48 20.95
N ALA A 57 6.52 4.56 20.70
CA ALA A 57 7.72 4.56 19.85
C ALA A 57 8.85 3.61 20.27
N SER A 58 8.89 3.17 21.53
CA SER A 58 9.96 2.30 22.03
C SER A 58 9.50 0.88 22.31
N ASP A 59 8.27 0.70 22.84
CA ASP A 59 7.89 -0.55 23.53
C ASP A 59 6.45 -1.01 23.27
N ALA A 60 5.67 -0.34 22.42
CA ALA A 60 4.29 -0.76 22.20
C ALA A 60 4.23 -2.08 21.41
N SER A 61 3.61 -3.10 22.02
CA SER A 61 3.31 -4.36 21.33
C SER A 61 2.17 -4.22 20.32
N ALA A 62 1.23 -3.30 20.55
CA ALA A 62 0.11 -3.00 19.65
C ALA A 62 -0.49 -1.62 19.96
N VAL A 63 -1.02 -0.97 18.92
CA VAL A 63 -1.87 0.22 19.04
C VAL A 63 -3.19 -0.08 18.33
N THR A 64 -4.30 -0.05 19.07
CA THR A 64 -5.64 -0.22 18.49
C THR A 64 -6.31 1.15 18.38
N ILE A 65 -6.75 1.50 17.17
CA ILE A 65 -7.43 2.76 16.88
C ILE A 65 -8.82 2.45 16.32
N GLY A 66 -9.85 3.08 16.87
CA GLY A 66 -11.24 2.91 16.46
C GLY A 66 -11.96 1.73 17.13
N ARG A 67 -13.16 1.41 16.63
CA ARG A 67 -14.00 0.32 17.14
C ARG A 67 -13.56 -1.02 16.55
N THR A 68 -13.74 -2.10 17.30
CA THR A 68 -13.47 -3.48 16.86
C THR A 68 -14.58 -4.08 16.00
N ALA A 69 -15.75 -3.45 16.00
CA ALA A 69 -16.85 -3.76 15.10
C ALA A 69 -16.68 -3.01 13.77
N ASP A 70 -17.17 -3.60 12.69
CA ASP A 70 -17.05 -3.06 11.32
C ASP A 70 -18.07 -1.94 11.04
N ASP A 71 -18.56 -1.26 12.09
CA ASP A 71 -19.67 -0.29 12.05
C ASP A 71 -19.19 1.17 12.12
N ALA A 72 -17.87 1.38 12.15
CA ALA A 72 -17.27 2.69 12.34
C ALA A 72 -16.31 3.07 11.20
N ARG A 73 -16.10 4.37 11.05
CA ARG A 73 -15.15 4.94 10.11
C ARG A 73 -14.01 5.62 10.86
N ILE A 74 -12.79 5.32 10.43
CA ILE A 74 -11.56 6.02 10.84
C ILE A 74 -11.09 6.82 9.62
N LEU A 75 -10.80 8.11 9.80
CA LEU A 75 -10.26 8.96 8.75
C LEU A 75 -8.78 9.20 9.01
N MET A 76 -7.94 8.89 8.02
CA MET A 76 -6.51 9.21 8.01
C MET A 76 -6.26 10.13 6.82
N ASN A 77 -5.99 11.40 7.08
CA ASN A 77 -5.75 12.40 6.03
C ASN A 77 -4.25 12.65 5.90
N GLY A 78 -3.75 12.74 4.66
CA GLY A 78 -2.33 12.98 4.37
C GLY A 78 -1.58 11.72 3.93
N LEU A 79 -0.25 11.76 4.06
CA LEU A 79 0.64 10.65 3.72
C LEU A 79 0.65 9.61 4.86
N ALA A 80 0.54 8.34 4.50
CA ALA A 80 0.75 7.22 5.42
C ALA A 80 1.97 6.42 4.97
N GLU A 81 2.97 6.34 5.83
CA GLU A 81 4.15 5.50 5.63
C GLU A 81 4.08 4.32 6.61
N ALA A 82 4.26 3.11 6.10
CA ALA A 82 4.25 1.89 6.88
C ALA A 82 5.27 0.91 6.33
N TYR A 83 5.98 0.21 7.22
CA TYR A 83 6.89 -0.86 6.82
C TYR A 83 6.17 -2.06 6.20
N THR A 84 5.02 -2.44 6.80
CA THR A 84 4.11 -3.45 6.27
C THR A 84 2.67 -2.94 6.39
N PHE A 85 1.84 -3.28 5.41
CA PHE A 85 0.44 -2.87 5.40
C PHE A 85 -0.47 -4.06 5.10
N LYS A 86 -1.48 -4.29 5.94
CA LYS A 86 -2.47 -5.36 5.78
C LYS A 86 -3.85 -4.74 5.59
N VAL A 87 -4.56 -5.13 4.53
CA VAL A 87 -5.91 -4.63 4.25
C VAL A 87 -6.92 -5.77 4.32
N GLY A 88 -7.82 -5.72 5.29
CA GLY A 88 -8.92 -6.67 5.47
C GLY A 88 -8.99 -7.29 6.88
N ARG A 89 -10.10 -7.98 7.15
CA ARG A 89 -10.39 -8.65 8.42
C ARG A 89 -10.05 -10.13 8.23
N GLN A 90 -9.18 -10.69 9.09
CA GLN A 90 -8.76 -12.12 9.17
C GLN A 90 -7.38 -12.47 8.59
N ASP A 91 -6.96 -13.71 8.86
CA ASP A 91 -5.68 -14.29 8.47
C ASP A 91 -5.53 -14.50 6.96
N TYR A 92 -6.63 -14.38 6.20
CA TYR A 92 -6.64 -14.47 4.74
C TYR A 92 -6.27 -13.15 4.02
N SER A 93 -6.23 -12.02 4.74
CA SER A 93 -5.89 -10.74 4.13
C SER A 93 -4.40 -10.63 3.83
N GLY A 94 -4.05 -10.23 2.61
CA GLY A 94 -2.67 -10.06 2.17
C GLY A 94 -1.94 -9.00 3.00
N VAL A 95 -0.76 -9.35 3.50
CA VAL A 95 0.17 -8.41 4.13
C VAL A 95 1.15 -7.95 3.06
N GLN A 96 0.99 -6.73 2.59
CA GLN A 96 1.94 -6.12 1.66
C GLN A 96 3.23 -5.79 2.41
N ASN A 97 4.33 -6.36 1.96
CA ASN A 97 5.68 -6.13 2.50
C ASN A 97 6.59 -5.42 1.50
N LYS A 98 6.13 -5.22 0.25
CA LYS A 98 6.85 -4.51 -0.80
C LYS A 98 5.87 -3.81 -1.74
N HIS A 99 6.14 -2.54 -2.03
CA HIS A 99 5.43 -1.74 -3.03
C HIS A 99 6.42 -0.77 -3.68
N LEU A 100 6.88 -1.10 -4.88
CA LEU A 100 7.84 -0.30 -5.63
C LEU A 100 7.12 0.37 -6.81
N LYS A 101 7.42 1.63 -7.08
CA LYS A 101 6.95 2.37 -8.26
C LYS A 101 8.14 2.96 -8.99
N PHE A 102 8.21 2.72 -10.29
CA PHE A 102 9.23 3.26 -11.18
C PHE A 102 8.56 3.90 -12.39
N ASP A 103 9.12 5.01 -12.84
CA ASP A 103 8.78 5.62 -14.11
C ASP A 103 10.02 5.51 -15.01
N SER A 104 9.86 4.99 -16.24
CA SER A 104 10.97 4.93 -17.20
C SER A 104 11.29 6.32 -17.74
N GLU A 105 12.45 6.46 -18.38
CA GLU A 105 12.70 7.58 -19.28
C GLU A 105 11.72 7.56 -20.47
N ASN A 106 11.64 8.70 -21.17
CA ASN A 106 10.86 8.80 -22.41
C ASN A 106 11.43 7.85 -23.47
N PHE A 107 10.57 6.99 -24.01
CA PHE A 107 10.91 5.96 -24.97
C PHE A 107 9.93 5.97 -26.14
N THR A 108 10.45 5.77 -27.35
CA THR A 108 9.65 5.63 -28.57
C THR A 108 9.60 4.17 -28.94
N ILE A 109 8.41 3.57 -28.84
CA ILE A 109 8.19 2.19 -29.27
C ILE A 109 8.25 2.15 -30.80
N PRO A 110 9.02 1.23 -31.40
CA PRO A 110 9.03 1.06 -32.85
C PRO A 110 7.65 0.73 -33.40
N ASP A 111 7.41 1.03 -34.68
CA ASP A 111 6.17 0.69 -35.37
C ASP A 111 5.80 -0.80 -35.18
N LEU A 112 4.60 -1.03 -34.65
CA LEU A 112 4.09 -2.37 -34.39
C LEU A 112 3.14 -2.80 -35.50
N TYR A 113 3.62 -3.67 -36.40
CA TYR A 113 2.78 -4.32 -37.39
C TYR A 113 1.73 -5.24 -36.73
N PRO A 114 0.58 -5.52 -37.39
CA PRO A 114 -0.38 -6.48 -36.88
C PRO A 114 0.24 -7.82 -36.48
N GLY A 115 0.01 -8.26 -35.25
CA GLY A 115 0.53 -9.51 -34.70
C GLY A 115 1.97 -9.43 -34.20
N SER A 116 2.61 -8.27 -34.28
CA SER A 116 3.95 -8.05 -33.74
C SER A 116 3.93 -7.73 -32.24
N VAL A 117 5.05 -8.05 -31.59
CA VAL A 117 5.30 -7.76 -30.19
C VAL A 117 6.66 -7.09 -30.07
N TYR A 118 6.71 -5.97 -29.36
CA TYR A 118 7.96 -5.35 -28.95
C TYR A 118 8.22 -5.65 -27.47
N ILE A 119 9.44 -6.10 -27.16
CA ILE A 119 9.84 -6.50 -25.81
C ILE A 119 11.02 -5.65 -25.39
N LEU A 120 10.95 -5.12 -24.17
CA LEU A 120 12.05 -4.40 -23.51
C LEU A 120 12.14 -4.83 -22.05
N ASP A 121 13.34 -4.72 -21.48
CA ASP A 121 13.61 -4.95 -20.07
C ASP A 121 13.90 -3.59 -19.39
N VAL A 122 13.14 -3.27 -18.34
CA VAL A 122 13.26 -2.02 -17.57
C VAL A 122 13.90 -2.33 -16.23
N TYR A 123 14.97 -1.60 -15.90
CA TYR A 123 15.63 -1.72 -14.61
C TYR A 123 14.75 -1.16 -13.49
N THR A 124 14.48 -1.99 -12.48
CA THR A 124 13.53 -1.76 -11.39
C THR A 124 14.12 -2.36 -10.10
N PRO A 125 15.06 -1.65 -9.44
CA PRO A 125 15.82 -2.19 -8.32
C PRO A 125 14.93 -2.64 -7.15
N GLY A 126 15.18 -3.84 -6.64
CA GLY A 126 14.40 -4.48 -5.57
C GLY A 126 13.20 -5.30 -6.05
N SER A 127 12.93 -5.33 -7.36
CA SER A 127 11.98 -6.30 -7.94
C SER A 127 12.57 -7.71 -7.91
N ALA A 128 11.73 -8.71 -7.66
CA ALA A 128 12.13 -10.11 -7.55
C ALA A 128 11.14 -11.03 -8.28
N LEU A 129 11.61 -12.19 -8.71
CA LEU A 129 10.76 -13.19 -9.35
C LEU A 129 9.54 -13.53 -8.47
N GLY A 130 8.35 -13.55 -9.09
CA GLY A 130 7.09 -13.81 -8.40
C GLY A 130 6.39 -12.57 -7.85
N ASP A 131 7.00 -11.38 -7.94
CA ASP A 131 6.30 -10.13 -7.66
C ASP A 131 5.13 -9.92 -8.63
N ILE A 132 4.07 -9.31 -8.13
CA ILE A 132 2.94 -8.85 -8.93
C ILE A 132 3.36 -7.57 -9.63
N VAL A 133 3.38 -7.58 -10.96
CA VAL A 133 3.75 -6.42 -11.77
C VAL A 133 2.50 -5.83 -12.41
N GLN A 134 2.36 -4.52 -12.27
CA GLN A 134 1.42 -3.72 -13.05
C GLN A 134 2.22 -2.73 -13.87
N ALA A 135 1.94 -2.65 -15.17
CA ALA A 135 2.58 -1.71 -16.07
C ALA A 135 1.51 -0.90 -16.82
N SER A 136 1.79 0.38 -17.02
CA SER A 136 1.02 1.25 -17.90
C SER A 136 1.96 2.12 -18.73
N PHE A 137 1.41 2.77 -19.75
CA PHE A 137 2.13 3.70 -20.60
C PHE A 137 1.46 5.08 -20.54
N SER A 138 2.27 6.14 -20.52
CA SER A 138 1.75 7.51 -20.33
C SER A 138 1.08 8.11 -21.56
N LYS A 139 1.05 7.39 -22.68
CA LYS A 139 0.38 7.76 -23.93
C LYS A 139 -0.66 6.71 -24.33
N SER A 140 -1.53 7.09 -25.27
CA SER A 140 -2.51 6.16 -25.84
C SER A 140 -1.81 4.96 -26.48
N LEU A 141 -2.29 3.76 -26.16
CA LEU A 141 -1.84 2.52 -26.79
C LEU A 141 -2.61 2.20 -28.07
N GLY A 142 -3.61 3.00 -28.45
CA GLY A 142 -4.48 2.66 -29.57
C GLY A 142 -5.15 1.30 -29.34
N ASN A 143 -4.96 0.37 -30.27
CA ASN A 143 -5.43 -1.01 -30.13
C ASN A 143 -4.37 -1.97 -29.54
N ALA A 144 -3.18 -1.48 -29.22
CA ALA A 144 -2.16 -2.27 -28.56
C ALA A 144 -2.46 -2.46 -27.06
N TYR A 145 -1.83 -3.47 -26.46
CA TYR A 145 -1.90 -3.71 -25.02
C TYR A 145 -0.54 -4.11 -24.46
N ILE A 146 -0.40 -3.99 -23.14
CA ILE A 146 0.86 -4.27 -22.44
C ILE A 146 0.69 -5.46 -21.51
N THR A 147 1.71 -6.30 -21.47
CA THR A 147 1.91 -7.30 -20.41
C THR A 147 3.28 -7.08 -19.78
N ALA A 148 3.40 -7.30 -18.47
CA ALA A 148 4.67 -7.15 -17.77
C ALA A 148 4.87 -8.21 -16.69
N GLN A 149 6.12 -8.56 -16.45
CA GLN A 149 6.53 -9.53 -15.43
C GLN A 149 7.99 -9.31 -15.04
N VAL A 150 8.35 -9.64 -13.80
CA VAL A 150 9.77 -9.71 -13.43
C VAL A 150 10.39 -10.90 -14.15
N ASN A 151 11.33 -10.65 -15.05
CA ASN A 151 11.97 -11.68 -15.86
C ASN A 151 13.24 -12.21 -15.20
N VAL A 152 13.95 -11.32 -14.50
CA VAL A 152 15.08 -11.61 -13.61
C VAL A 152 15.05 -10.55 -12.52
N ASP A 153 15.67 -10.82 -11.37
CA ASP A 153 15.78 -9.85 -10.28
C ASP A 153 16.26 -8.50 -10.80
N ASP A 154 15.67 -7.43 -10.26
CA ASP A 154 15.87 -6.03 -10.65
C ASP A 154 15.42 -5.65 -12.08
N TYR A 155 14.86 -6.56 -12.88
CA TYR A 155 14.41 -6.24 -14.25
C TYR A 155 12.99 -6.73 -14.54
N VAL A 156 12.13 -5.78 -14.90
CA VAL A 156 10.78 -6.05 -15.40
C VAL A 156 10.82 -6.09 -16.92
N ARG A 157 10.39 -7.23 -17.48
CA ARG A 157 10.12 -7.36 -18.91
C ARG A 157 8.75 -6.79 -19.21
N VAL A 158 8.72 -5.81 -20.10
CA VAL A 158 7.49 -5.23 -20.65
C VAL A 158 7.36 -5.69 -22.10
N ALA A 159 6.19 -6.16 -22.47
CA ALA A 159 5.86 -6.51 -23.84
C ALA A 159 4.65 -5.70 -24.30
N VAL A 160 4.79 -5.03 -25.45
CA VAL A 160 3.74 -4.26 -26.11
C VAL A 160 3.30 -5.04 -27.33
N HIS A 161 2.00 -5.35 -27.40
CA HIS A 161 1.42 -6.24 -28.40
C HIS A 161 0.49 -5.46 -29.31
N ASN A 162 0.67 -5.55 -30.63
CA ASN A 162 -0.40 -5.19 -31.57
C ASN A 162 -1.21 -6.46 -31.91
N PRO A 163 -2.47 -6.56 -31.47
CA PRO A 163 -3.27 -7.73 -31.77
C PRO A 163 -3.42 -7.95 -33.28
N GLY A 164 -3.11 -9.14 -33.75
CA GLY A 164 -3.06 -9.46 -35.19
C GLY A 164 -4.40 -9.45 -35.94
N TYR A 165 -5.52 -9.17 -35.25
CA TYR A 165 -6.81 -8.95 -35.90
C TYR A 165 -6.98 -7.51 -36.40
N ASN A 166 -6.07 -6.60 -36.04
CA ASN A 166 -6.07 -5.23 -36.54
C ASN A 166 -5.44 -5.18 -37.95
N THR A 167 -5.96 -4.34 -38.83
CA THR A 167 -5.37 -4.10 -40.16
C THR A 167 -4.38 -2.93 -40.18
N VAL A 168 -4.11 -2.34 -39.01
CA VAL A 168 -3.40 -1.06 -38.85
C VAL A 168 -2.06 -1.30 -38.14
N VAL A 169 -1.01 -0.65 -38.64
CA VAL A 169 0.27 -0.53 -37.96
C VAL A 169 0.10 0.47 -36.82
N GLU A 170 0.40 0.05 -35.59
CA GLU A 170 0.31 0.90 -34.42
C GLU A 170 1.60 1.72 -34.31
N GLN A 171 1.45 3.05 -34.41
CA GLN A 171 2.52 4.02 -34.26
C GLN A 171 2.28 4.78 -32.96
N LEU A 172 2.99 4.38 -31.91
CA LEU A 172 2.79 4.93 -30.57
C LEU A 172 3.60 6.21 -30.37
N GLU A 173 3.00 7.19 -29.69
CA GLU A 173 3.73 8.39 -29.28
C GLU A 173 4.88 8.04 -28.33
N GLN A 174 5.92 8.88 -28.31
CA GLN A 174 6.95 8.81 -27.28
C GLN A 174 6.34 9.02 -25.89
N GLY A 175 6.65 8.14 -24.96
CA GLY A 175 6.08 8.16 -23.62
C GLY A 175 6.93 7.42 -22.60
N THR A 176 6.39 7.27 -21.40
CA THR A 176 7.04 6.63 -20.25
C THR A 176 6.23 5.41 -19.84
N PHE A 177 6.92 4.36 -19.41
CA PHE A 177 6.30 3.23 -18.72
C PHE A 177 6.24 3.52 -17.22
N VAL A 178 5.07 3.35 -16.63
CA VAL A 178 4.90 3.35 -15.18
C VAL A 178 4.79 1.91 -14.73
N ILE A 179 5.71 1.48 -13.88
CA ILE A 179 5.82 0.09 -13.43
C ILE A 179 5.67 0.06 -11.92
N THR A 180 4.71 -0.72 -11.45
CA THR A 180 4.49 -1.00 -10.03
C THR A 180 4.78 -2.48 -9.77
N CYS A 181 5.70 -2.76 -8.85
CA CYS A 181 5.98 -4.12 -8.36
C CYS A 181 5.49 -4.24 -6.92
N ALA A 182 4.62 -5.21 -6.65
CA ALA A 182 4.09 -5.47 -5.33
C ALA A 182 4.37 -6.92 -4.92
N SER A 183 4.69 -7.11 -3.64
CA SER A 183 4.82 -8.43 -3.03
C SER A 183 4.00 -8.50 -1.76
N TYR A 184 3.52 -9.70 -1.48
CA TYR A 184 2.73 -10.01 -0.30
C TYR A 184 3.39 -11.15 0.45
N ALA A 185 3.31 -11.12 1.78
CA ALA A 185 3.72 -12.25 2.60
C ALA A 185 2.98 -13.53 2.14
N ALA A 186 3.69 -14.66 2.17
CA ALA A 186 3.12 -15.94 1.79
C ALA A 186 1.85 -16.22 2.61
N SER A 187 0.76 -16.54 1.92
CA SER A 187 -0.46 -16.98 2.57
C SER A 187 -0.19 -18.30 3.31
N PRO A 188 -0.59 -18.44 4.59
CA PRO A 188 -0.54 -19.73 5.27
C PRO A 188 -1.55 -20.74 4.69
N TYR A 189 -2.43 -20.29 3.79
CA TYR A 189 -3.45 -21.10 3.13
C TYR A 189 -3.13 -21.31 1.64
N ALA A 190 -3.19 -22.57 1.19
CA ALA A 190 -3.02 -22.92 -0.21
C ALA A 190 -4.34 -22.82 -0.98
N ALA A 191 -4.36 -22.07 -2.08
CA ALA A 191 -5.45 -22.13 -3.05
C ALA A 191 -5.42 -23.49 -3.77
N ARG A 192 -6.57 -24.15 -3.88
CA ARG A 192 -6.70 -25.44 -4.60
C ARG A 192 -7.42 -25.19 -5.92
N PHE A 193 -6.92 -25.78 -6.99
CA PHE A 193 -7.64 -25.80 -8.26
C PHE A 193 -8.93 -26.62 -8.10
N ALA A 194 -10.07 -26.03 -8.45
CA ALA A 194 -11.29 -26.78 -8.66
C ALA A 194 -11.22 -27.41 -10.05
N VAL A 195 -10.65 -28.62 -10.15
CA VAL A 195 -10.68 -29.38 -11.40
C VAL A 195 -11.98 -30.18 -11.39
N SER A 196 -12.95 -29.79 -12.21
CA SER A 196 -14.09 -30.66 -12.52
C SER A 196 -13.54 -31.90 -13.23
N ALA A 197 -13.85 -33.08 -12.69
CA ALA A 197 -13.51 -34.33 -13.37
C ALA A 197 -14.13 -34.31 -14.78
N PRO A 198 -13.40 -34.74 -15.83
CA PRO A 198 -14.00 -34.89 -17.14
C PRO A 198 -15.17 -35.88 -17.04
N SER A 199 -16.34 -35.42 -17.49
CA SER A 199 -17.57 -36.23 -17.62
C SER A 199 -17.43 -37.32 -18.66
#